data_AF-A0A2S6WUS8-F1
#
_entry.id   AF-A0A2S6WUS8-F1
#
_cell.length_a   1.000
_cell.length_b   1.000
_cell.length_c   1.000
_cell.angle_alpha   90.00
_cell.angle_beta   90.00
_cell.angle_gamma   90.00
#
_symmetry.space_group_name_H-M   'P 1'
#
loop_
_entity.id
_entity.type
_entity.pdbx_description
1 polymer ?
#
loop_
_entity_poly.entity_id
_entity_poly.type
_entity_poly.pdbx_seq_one_letter_code
_entity_poly.pdbx_strand_id
1 'polypeptide(L)'
;MTVSIVDGWYADTRIDWDSTRPPPAAAHPASANRGNLTVGAAKAGALLDRQLTLARTRAHSAALQCLGSSRFHAVADKVALLASEVPLSGAGRGAAAAGPDAAPVDLRPLATAAQERLTDAVAALPLVTAGSPYNAEALVHGLSPDPAPHPQDAPWHQVRLLLRLHRYALEALAGTEAGAGVAGGAPQDAVDVRLLAAGEALNRHRDAAEAAAAAAQAARTPRIAPATAYALGVLHADQRHEVEAARYAFQHSWRKEPIRLP
;
A
#
# COMPACT_ATOMS: atom_id res chain seq x y z
N MET A 1 -4.43 45.61 79.18
CA MET A 1 -4.17 44.78 80.37
C MET A 1 -4.77 43.41 80.08
N THR A 2 -3.99 42.38 79.74
CA THR A 2 -3.30 41.48 80.70
C THR A 2 -4.34 40.72 81.52
N VAL A 3 -4.45 39.40 81.64
CA VAL A 3 -3.85 38.14 81.11
C VAL A 3 -4.63 37.00 81.82
N SER A 4 -4.61 35.79 81.23
CA SER A 4 -4.92 34.46 81.81
C SER A 4 -6.38 34.12 82.17
N ILE A 5 -7.03 33.06 81.66
CA ILE A 5 -6.71 31.62 81.48
C ILE A 5 -6.55 30.87 82.81
N VAL A 6 -7.11 29.64 82.85
CA VAL A 6 -7.12 28.56 83.88
C VAL A 6 -8.52 28.46 84.51
N ASP A 7 -9.34 27.41 84.42
CA ASP A 7 -9.20 25.94 84.24
C ASP A 7 -10.39 25.42 83.38
N GLY A 8 -10.30 24.33 82.62
CA GLY A 8 -10.28 22.98 83.19
C GLY A 8 -10.43 21.92 82.10
N TRP A 9 -9.58 20.91 82.21
CA TRP A 9 -9.42 19.74 81.35
C TRP A 9 -10.46 18.65 81.64
N TYR A 10 -10.96 17.94 80.62
CA TYR A 10 -10.81 16.48 80.45
C TYR A 10 -11.62 15.98 79.24
N ALA A 11 -10.95 15.53 78.18
CA ALA A 11 -11.46 14.47 77.32
C ALA A 11 -10.29 13.82 76.56
N ASP A 12 -10.13 12.55 76.89
CA ASP A 12 -9.15 11.58 76.44
C ASP A 12 -9.40 11.18 74.96
N THR A 13 -8.38 11.32 74.11
CA THR A 13 -8.34 10.63 72.82
C THR A 13 -6.94 10.06 72.60
N ARG A 14 -6.77 8.81 73.05
CA ARG A 14 -5.75 7.88 72.57
C ARG A 14 -5.85 7.72 71.04
N ILE A 15 -4.75 8.01 70.35
CA ILE A 15 -4.55 7.65 68.95
C ILE A 15 -3.79 6.31 68.93
N ASP A 16 -4.47 5.23 68.59
CA ASP A 16 -3.84 3.94 68.24
C ASP A 16 -3.34 4.03 66.79
N TRP A 17 -2.07 3.67 66.56
CA TRP A 17 -1.41 3.72 65.23
C TRP A 17 -0.97 2.35 64.71
N ASP A 18 -1.76 1.29 64.89
CA ASP A 18 -1.44 0.05 64.17
C ASP A 18 -2.66 -0.79 63.80
N SER A 19 -2.55 -1.41 62.62
CA SER A 19 -3.42 -2.45 62.05
C SER A 19 -4.58 -2.02 61.13
N THR A 20 -4.26 -1.52 59.93
CA THR A 20 -5.01 -1.92 58.72
C THR A 20 -4.08 -2.15 57.54
N ARG A 21 -3.65 -3.40 57.36
CA ARG A 21 -3.05 -3.90 56.13
C ARG A 21 -4.11 -3.76 55.01
N PRO A 22 -3.85 -3.06 53.90
CA PRO A 22 -4.84 -2.98 52.82
C PRO A 22 -5.10 -4.38 52.25
N PRO A 23 -6.35 -4.74 51.92
CA PRO A 23 -6.65 -6.02 51.28
C PRO A 23 -5.92 -6.12 49.93
N PRO A 24 -5.55 -7.33 49.47
CA PRO A 24 -4.90 -7.48 48.18
C PRO A 24 -5.79 -6.89 47.09
N ALA A 25 -5.26 -5.92 46.36
CA ALA A 25 -5.96 -5.28 45.24
C ALA A 25 -6.48 -6.36 44.30
N ALA A 26 -7.81 -6.46 44.18
CA ALA A 26 -8.44 -7.29 43.18
C ALA A 26 -7.85 -6.89 41.81
N ALA A 27 -7.25 -7.84 41.10
CA ALA A 27 -6.68 -7.61 39.79
C ALA A 27 -7.75 -6.94 38.90
N HIS A 28 -7.51 -5.68 38.54
CA HIS A 28 -8.47 -4.88 37.79
C HIS A 28 -8.88 -5.60 36.48
N PRO A 29 -10.16 -5.62 36.09
CA PRO A 29 -10.61 -6.26 34.85
C PRO A 29 -9.90 -5.70 33.60
N ALA A 30 -9.37 -4.48 33.66
CA ALA A 30 -8.56 -3.87 32.61
C ALA A 30 -7.19 -4.54 32.36
N SER A 31 -6.61 -5.25 33.35
CA SER A 31 -5.36 -6.01 33.14
C SER A 31 -5.64 -7.35 32.46
N ALA A 32 -6.70 -8.05 32.90
CA ALA A 32 -7.17 -9.29 32.26
C ALA A 32 -7.64 -9.03 30.81
N ASN A 33 -8.33 -7.93 30.55
CA ASN A 33 -8.76 -7.56 29.20
C ASN A 33 -7.56 -7.21 28.29
N ARG A 34 -6.56 -6.48 28.81
CA ARG A 34 -5.30 -6.25 28.08
C ARG A 34 -4.57 -7.56 27.77
N GLY A 35 -4.47 -8.47 28.74
CA GLY A 35 -3.88 -9.80 28.53
C GLY A 35 -4.61 -10.63 27.46
N ASN A 36 -5.94 -10.58 27.43
CA ASN A 36 -6.73 -11.26 26.40
C ASN A 36 -6.54 -10.63 25.01
N LEU A 37 -6.38 -9.30 24.91
CA LEU A 37 -6.11 -8.61 23.65
C LEU A 37 -4.70 -8.94 23.10
N THR A 38 -3.69 -9.01 23.96
CA THR A 38 -2.32 -9.38 23.53
C THR A 38 -2.27 -10.84 23.08
N VAL A 39 -2.96 -11.75 23.78
CA VAL A 39 -3.13 -13.15 23.35
C VAL A 39 -3.93 -13.24 22.05
N GLY A 40 -4.96 -12.38 21.87
CA GLY A 40 -5.74 -12.26 20.65
C GLY A 40 -4.87 -11.88 19.44
N ALA A 41 -4.02 -10.86 19.59
CA ALA A 41 -3.07 -10.42 18.57
C ALA A 41 -2.03 -11.48 18.23
N ALA A 42 -1.44 -12.15 19.22
CA ALA A 42 -0.50 -13.26 18.99
C ALA A 42 -1.15 -14.41 18.20
N LYS A 43 -2.38 -14.78 18.54
CA LYS A 43 -3.14 -15.81 17.80
C LYS A 43 -3.51 -15.36 16.39
N ALA A 44 -3.85 -14.08 16.18
CA ALA A 44 -4.11 -13.52 14.87
C ALA A 44 -2.86 -13.58 13.97
N GLY A 45 -1.71 -13.19 14.52
CA GLY A 45 -0.41 -13.29 13.85
C GLY A 45 -0.09 -14.73 13.46
N ALA A 46 -0.20 -15.68 14.38
CA ALA A 46 0.04 -17.10 14.10
C ALA A 46 -0.93 -17.68 13.04
N LEU A 47 -2.19 -17.24 13.04
CA LEU A 47 -3.17 -17.65 12.04
C LEU A 47 -2.79 -17.13 10.64
N LEU A 48 -2.47 -15.84 10.52
CA LEU A 48 -2.06 -15.22 9.27
C LEU A 48 -0.76 -15.83 8.74
N ASP A 49 0.25 -16.00 9.60
CA ASP A 49 1.52 -16.60 9.22
C ASP A 49 1.34 -18.01 8.64
N ARG A 50 0.53 -18.86 9.30
CA ARG A 50 0.19 -20.18 8.79
C ARG A 50 -0.50 -20.11 7.43
N GLN A 51 -1.51 -19.24 7.28
CA GLN A 51 -2.28 -19.13 6.04
C GLN A 51 -1.41 -18.61 4.88
N LEU A 52 -0.66 -17.53 5.10
CA LEU A 52 0.20 -16.92 4.09
C LEU A 52 1.38 -17.83 3.73
N THR A 53 1.96 -18.56 4.69
CA THR A 53 3.00 -19.56 4.39
C THR A 53 2.45 -20.69 3.53
N LEU A 54 1.25 -21.19 3.80
CA LEU A 54 0.62 -22.21 2.95
C LEU A 54 0.31 -21.68 1.54
N ALA A 55 -0.22 -20.45 1.44
CA ALA A 55 -0.46 -19.80 0.16
C ALA A 55 0.84 -19.63 -0.64
N ARG A 56 1.92 -19.20 0.02
CA ARG A 56 3.26 -19.05 -0.58
C ARG A 56 3.79 -20.38 -1.09
N THR A 57 3.75 -21.45 -0.30
CA THR A 57 4.23 -22.77 -0.75
C THR A 57 3.44 -23.28 -1.95
N ARG A 58 2.11 -23.12 -1.94
CA ARG A 58 1.26 -23.49 -3.09
C ARG A 58 1.60 -22.66 -4.33
N ALA A 59 1.73 -21.35 -4.18
CA ALA A 59 2.10 -20.44 -5.28
C ALA A 59 3.49 -20.78 -5.84
N HIS A 60 4.45 -21.14 -4.98
CA HIS A 60 5.78 -21.55 -5.39
C HIS A 60 5.75 -22.82 -6.23
N SER A 61 5.08 -23.88 -5.77
CA SER A 61 4.94 -25.11 -6.55
C SER A 61 4.21 -24.87 -7.87
N ALA A 62 3.14 -24.08 -7.87
CA ALA A 62 2.42 -23.72 -9.08
C ALA A 62 3.30 -22.92 -10.06
N ALA A 63 4.11 -21.99 -9.57
CA ALA A 63 5.05 -21.23 -10.39
C ALA A 63 6.09 -22.14 -11.04
N LEU A 64 6.68 -23.08 -10.29
CA LEU A 64 7.62 -24.07 -10.85
C LEU A 64 6.97 -24.96 -11.91
N GLN A 65 5.73 -25.39 -11.70
CA GLN A 65 4.97 -26.15 -12.69
C GLN A 65 4.72 -25.32 -13.96
N CYS A 66 4.35 -24.05 -13.81
CA CYS A 66 4.16 -23.14 -14.95
C CYS A 66 5.48 -22.92 -15.71
N LEU A 67 6.60 -22.74 -15.02
CA LEU A 67 7.92 -22.55 -15.64
C LEU A 67 8.37 -23.78 -16.45
N GLY A 68 8.01 -25.00 -16.02
CA GLY A 68 8.27 -26.22 -16.77
C GLY A 68 7.22 -26.54 -17.85
N SER A 69 6.23 -25.68 -18.05
CA SER A 69 5.13 -25.95 -19.00
C SER A 69 5.50 -25.55 -20.43
N SER A 70 4.95 -26.27 -21.41
CA SER A 70 5.08 -25.93 -22.84
C SER A 70 4.56 -24.52 -23.15
N ARG A 71 3.54 -24.04 -22.43
CA ARG A 71 3.02 -22.68 -22.57
C ARG A 71 4.06 -21.62 -22.20
N PHE A 72 4.83 -21.85 -21.13
CA PHE A 72 5.90 -20.93 -20.75
C PHE A 72 7.04 -20.96 -21.77
N HIS A 73 7.49 -22.16 -22.18
CA HIS A 73 8.52 -22.30 -23.21
C HIS A 73 8.12 -21.61 -24.52
N ALA A 74 6.88 -21.76 -24.98
CA ALA A 74 6.40 -21.09 -26.19
C ALA A 74 6.42 -19.55 -26.10
N VAL A 75 6.27 -18.98 -24.90
CA VAL A 75 6.42 -17.54 -24.67
C VAL A 75 7.91 -17.16 -24.60
N ALA A 76 8.72 -17.95 -23.89
CA ALA A 76 10.15 -17.73 -23.77
C ALA A 76 10.86 -17.77 -25.15
N ASP A 77 10.49 -18.71 -26.01
CA ASP A 77 11.04 -18.81 -27.37
C ASP A 77 10.70 -17.58 -28.21
N LYS A 78 9.47 -17.05 -28.09
CA LYS A 78 9.07 -15.79 -28.76
C LYS A 78 9.85 -14.59 -28.23
N VAL A 79 10.12 -14.53 -26.92
CA VAL A 79 10.94 -13.48 -26.31
C VAL A 79 12.41 -13.60 -26.74
N ALA A 80 12.93 -14.83 -26.86
CA ALA A 80 14.28 -15.06 -27.38
C ALA A 80 14.41 -14.61 -28.84
N LEU A 81 13.42 -14.90 -29.68
CA LEU A 81 13.36 -14.36 -31.05
C LEU A 81 13.28 -12.82 -31.07
N LEU A 82 12.54 -12.22 -30.14
CA LEU A 82 12.43 -10.75 -30.04
C LEU A 82 13.77 -10.07 -29.73
N ALA A 83 14.71 -10.77 -29.08
CA ALA A 83 16.03 -10.25 -28.79
C ALA A 83 16.92 -10.11 -30.05
N SER A 84 16.67 -10.92 -31.08
CA SER A 84 17.37 -10.83 -32.38
C SER A 84 16.57 -10.08 -33.43
N GLU A 85 15.24 -10.26 -33.45
CA GLU A 85 14.36 -9.77 -34.49
C GLU A 85 13.13 -9.10 -33.89
N VAL A 86 13.05 -7.77 -34.02
CA VAL A 86 11.86 -7.01 -33.64
C VAL A 86 10.95 -6.89 -34.86
N PRO A 87 9.70 -7.41 -34.82
CA PRO A 87 8.78 -7.38 -35.97
C PRO A 87 8.17 -5.98 -36.14
N LEU A 88 8.99 -5.03 -36.56
CA LEU A 88 8.56 -3.66 -36.85
C LEU A 88 7.58 -3.65 -38.04
N SER A 89 6.63 -2.72 -38.03
CA SER A 89 5.74 -2.49 -39.17
C SER A 89 6.52 -2.05 -40.42
N GLY A 90 5.90 -2.04 -41.60
CA GLY A 90 6.57 -1.60 -42.83
C GLY A 90 7.21 -0.21 -42.70
N ALA A 91 6.54 0.72 -42.02
CA ALA A 91 7.08 2.05 -41.72
C ALA A 91 8.28 2.00 -40.75
N GLY A 92 8.21 1.17 -39.70
CA GLY A 92 9.32 0.99 -38.76
C GLY A 92 10.53 0.31 -39.39
N ARG A 93 10.32 -0.69 -40.26
CA ARG A 93 11.39 -1.33 -41.03
C ARG A 93 12.01 -0.36 -42.04
N GLY A 94 11.19 0.46 -42.70
CA GLY A 94 11.66 1.50 -43.63
C GLY A 94 12.58 2.51 -42.94
N ALA A 95 12.20 2.98 -41.75
CA ALA A 95 13.04 3.89 -40.96
C ALA A 95 14.33 3.23 -40.46
N ALA A 96 14.28 1.97 -40.03
CA ALA A 96 15.48 1.23 -39.60
C ALA A 96 16.45 0.94 -40.77
N ALA A 97 15.93 0.75 -41.99
CA ALA A 97 16.73 0.47 -43.19
C ALA A 97 17.30 1.73 -43.86
N ALA A 98 16.74 2.91 -43.57
CA ALA A 98 17.11 4.18 -44.22
C ALA A 98 18.46 4.76 -43.75
N GLY A 99 19.20 4.04 -42.90
CA GLY A 99 20.52 4.43 -42.40
C GLY A 99 20.46 5.44 -41.23
N PRO A 100 21.62 5.75 -40.61
CA PRO A 100 21.68 6.61 -39.42
C PRO A 100 21.30 8.08 -39.68
N ASP A 101 21.30 8.54 -40.93
CA ASP A 101 20.97 9.92 -41.31
C ASP A 101 19.47 10.14 -41.60
N ALA A 102 18.67 9.06 -41.62
CA ALA A 102 17.23 9.16 -41.84
C ALA A 102 16.48 9.47 -40.54
N ALA A 103 15.45 10.31 -40.63
CA ALA A 103 14.63 10.66 -39.47
C ALA A 103 13.98 9.38 -38.87
N PRO A 104 14.24 9.05 -37.60
CA PRO A 104 13.62 7.91 -36.96
C PRO A 104 12.10 8.09 -36.90
N VAL A 105 11.36 6.97 -36.81
CA VAL A 105 9.92 7.04 -36.52
C VAL A 105 9.74 7.78 -35.20
N ASP A 106 9.00 8.88 -35.22
CA ASP A 106 8.73 9.65 -34.02
C ASP A 106 7.82 8.85 -33.07
N LEU A 107 8.38 8.39 -31.96
CA LEU A 107 7.66 7.66 -30.92
C LEU A 107 7.02 8.59 -29.87
N ARG A 108 7.35 9.88 -29.87
CA ARG A 108 6.82 10.86 -28.89
C ARG A 108 5.30 10.89 -28.85
N PRO A 109 4.55 10.85 -29.99
CA PRO A 109 3.09 10.80 -29.96
C PRO A 109 2.52 9.59 -29.22
N LEU A 110 3.20 8.43 -29.27
CA LEU A 110 2.75 7.22 -28.56
C LEU A 110 2.95 7.35 -27.04
N ALA A 111 4.05 7.99 -26.62
CA ALA A 111 4.29 8.29 -25.20
C ALA A 111 3.32 9.35 -24.69
N THR A 112 3.02 10.38 -25.49
CA THR A 112 1.98 11.38 -25.18
C THR A 112 0.61 10.72 -25.02
N ALA A 113 0.22 9.80 -25.90
CA ALA A 113 -1.04 9.05 -25.74
C ALA A 113 -1.08 8.17 -24.47
N ALA A 114 0.07 7.66 -24.01
CA ALA A 114 0.15 6.97 -22.72
C ALA A 114 -0.01 7.95 -21.53
N GLN A 115 0.57 9.14 -21.64
CA GLN A 115 0.42 10.22 -20.66
C GLN A 115 -1.04 10.70 -20.58
N GLU A 116 -1.70 10.94 -21.72
CA GLU A 116 -3.10 11.39 -21.79
C GLU A 116 -4.04 10.38 -21.11
N ARG A 117 -3.91 9.09 -21.42
CA ARG A 117 -4.69 8.04 -20.75
C ARG A 117 -4.48 8.03 -19.23
N LEU A 118 -3.24 8.28 -18.78
CA LEU A 118 -2.95 8.40 -17.36
C LEU A 118 -3.61 9.64 -16.75
N THR A 119 -3.46 10.82 -17.37
CA THR A 119 -4.03 12.06 -16.86
C THR A 119 -5.56 12.01 -16.83
N ASP A 120 -6.19 11.40 -17.83
CA ASP A 120 -7.64 11.22 -17.90
C ASP A 120 -8.14 10.29 -16.80
N ALA A 121 -7.46 9.16 -16.59
CA ALA A 121 -7.80 8.22 -15.53
C ALA A 121 -7.62 8.85 -14.13
N VAL A 122 -6.59 9.68 -13.95
CA VAL A 122 -6.38 10.44 -12.70
C VAL A 122 -7.46 11.50 -12.51
N ALA A 123 -7.86 12.21 -13.57
CA ALA A 123 -8.94 13.19 -13.50
C ALA A 123 -10.29 12.56 -13.15
N ALA A 124 -10.50 11.29 -13.51
CA ALA A 124 -11.69 10.52 -13.16
C ALA A 124 -11.67 9.94 -11.72
N LEU A 125 -10.56 10.05 -10.98
CA LEU A 125 -10.50 9.55 -9.61
C LEU A 125 -11.36 10.42 -8.67
N PRO A 126 -11.97 9.84 -7.62
CA PRO A 126 -12.68 10.58 -6.58
C PRO A 126 -11.69 11.29 -5.62
N LEU A 127 -10.95 12.28 -6.14
CA LEU A 127 -9.87 12.99 -5.44
C LEU A 127 -10.38 13.91 -4.32
N VAL A 128 -11.69 14.21 -4.29
CA VAL A 128 -12.33 15.02 -3.24
C VAL A 128 -12.51 14.21 -1.94
N THR A 129 -12.82 12.92 -2.07
CA THR A 129 -12.99 11.99 -0.95
C THR A 129 -11.65 11.57 -0.32
N ALA A 130 -10.57 11.58 -1.10
CA ALA A 130 -9.20 11.30 -0.65
C ALA A 130 -8.50 12.48 0.07
N GLY A 131 -9.19 13.62 0.23
CA GLY A 131 -8.64 14.83 0.84
C GLY A 131 -8.47 14.77 2.36
N SER A 132 -8.99 13.72 3.02
CA SER A 132 -8.79 13.47 4.45
C SER A 132 -8.06 12.13 4.64
N PRO A 133 -6.95 12.08 5.38
CA PRO A 133 -6.23 10.84 5.66
C PRO A 133 -7.04 9.81 6.46
N TYR A 134 -8.19 10.22 7.03
CA TYR A 134 -9.11 9.35 7.76
C TYR A 134 -10.54 9.54 7.24
N ASN A 135 -10.87 8.94 6.09
CA ASN A 135 -12.27 8.84 5.68
C ASN A 135 -12.92 7.62 6.34
N ALA A 136 -13.95 7.85 7.17
CA ALA A 136 -14.62 6.81 7.96
C ALA A 136 -15.56 5.90 7.13
N GLU A 137 -15.84 6.23 5.87
CA GLU A 137 -16.73 5.45 5.00
C GLU A 137 -16.21 4.02 4.74
N ALA A 138 -14.89 3.81 4.77
CA ALA A 138 -14.29 2.48 4.60
C ALA A 138 -14.63 1.50 5.75
N LEU A 139 -14.96 2.01 6.94
CA LEU A 139 -15.30 1.22 8.12
C LEU A 139 -16.76 0.74 8.13
N VAL A 140 -17.66 1.46 7.45
CA VAL A 140 -19.10 1.14 7.43
C VAL A 140 -19.40 -0.07 6.53
N HIS A 141 -18.58 -0.33 5.51
CA HIS A 141 -18.80 -1.40 4.53
C HIS A 141 -18.01 -2.70 4.81
N GLY A 142 -17.12 -2.73 5.81
CA GLY A 142 -16.21 -3.86 6.08
C GLY A 142 -16.85 -5.17 6.56
N LEU A 143 -18.16 -5.21 6.77
CA LEU A 143 -18.91 -6.39 7.22
C LEU A 143 -19.97 -6.88 6.23
N SER A 144 -20.05 -6.28 5.03
CA SER A 144 -20.95 -6.75 3.98
C SER A 144 -20.48 -8.10 3.42
N PRO A 145 -21.40 -9.07 3.18
CA PRO A 145 -21.07 -10.34 2.53
C PRO A 145 -20.72 -10.19 1.04
N ASP A 146 -20.79 -8.98 0.48
CA ASP A 146 -20.54 -8.70 -0.94
C ASP A 146 -19.07 -8.98 -1.33
N PRO A 147 -18.80 -9.76 -2.40
CA PRO A 147 -17.44 -10.03 -2.89
C PRO A 147 -16.67 -8.80 -3.41
N ALA A 148 -17.31 -7.63 -3.57
CA ALA A 148 -16.64 -6.37 -3.87
C ALA A 148 -16.66 -5.41 -2.66
N PRO A 149 -15.88 -5.69 -1.59
CA PRO A 149 -15.97 -4.94 -0.34
C PRO A 149 -15.60 -3.46 -0.48
N HIS A 150 -14.81 -3.10 -1.50
CA HIS A 150 -14.32 -1.73 -1.71
C HIS A 150 -14.29 -1.36 -3.22
N PRO A 151 -15.42 -0.99 -3.84
CA PRO A 151 -15.49 -0.64 -5.26
C PRO A 151 -14.60 0.56 -5.63
N GLN A 152 -14.20 1.35 -4.62
CA GLN A 152 -13.32 2.49 -4.79
C GLN A 152 -11.88 2.09 -5.12
N ASP A 153 -11.40 0.88 -4.84
CA ASP A 153 -9.98 0.51 -5.02
C ASP A 153 -9.61 0.24 -6.50
N ALA A 154 -10.57 -0.19 -7.31
CA ALA A 154 -10.33 -0.59 -8.71
C ALA A 154 -9.83 0.56 -9.62
N PRO A 155 -10.41 1.78 -9.59
CA PRO A 155 -9.86 2.93 -10.32
C PRO A 155 -8.40 3.26 -9.95
N TRP A 156 -8.02 3.13 -8.67
CA TRP A 156 -6.65 3.37 -8.22
C TRP A 156 -5.67 2.31 -8.74
N HIS A 157 -6.09 1.04 -8.79
CA HIS A 157 -5.29 -0.02 -9.42
C HIS A 157 -5.09 0.22 -10.92
N GLN A 158 -6.12 0.73 -11.61
CA GLN A 158 -6.02 1.10 -13.02
C GLN A 158 -5.03 2.25 -13.24
N VAL A 159 -5.09 3.30 -12.42
CA VAL A 159 -4.11 4.40 -12.47
C VAL A 159 -2.68 3.89 -12.21
N ARG A 160 -2.49 2.93 -11.29
CA ARG A 160 -1.18 2.30 -11.06
C ARG A 160 -0.63 1.60 -12.29
N LEU A 161 -1.48 0.90 -13.04
CA LEU A 161 -1.08 0.26 -14.29
C LEU A 161 -0.70 1.31 -15.34
N LEU A 162 -1.54 2.32 -15.53
CA LEU A 162 -1.31 3.39 -16.51
C LEU A 162 -0.05 4.19 -16.20
N LEU A 163 0.25 4.44 -14.93
CA LEU A 163 1.49 5.09 -14.49
C LEU A 163 2.73 4.26 -14.88
N ARG A 164 2.68 2.94 -14.65
CA ARG A 164 3.77 2.04 -15.06
C ARG A 164 3.95 2.03 -16.58
N LEU A 165 2.85 1.99 -17.33
CA LEU A 165 2.89 2.06 -18.79
C LEU A 165 3.49 3.38 -19.30
N HIS A 166 3.12 4.51 -18.70
CA HIS A 166 3.72 5.80 -19.03
C HIS A 166 5.21 5.82 -18.72
N ARG A 167 5.64 5.30 -17.57
CA ARG A 167 7.07 5.19 -17.24
C ARG A 167 7.84 4.31 -18.23
N TYR A 168 7.29 3.15 -18.59
CA TYR A 168 7.91 2.28 -19.60
C TYR A 168 7.94 2.91 -21.00
N ALA A 169 6.96 3.76 -21.34
CA ALA A 169 6.99 4.52 -22.58
C ALA A 169 8.13 5.57 -22.58
N LEU A 170 8.36 6.24 -21.45
CA LEU A 170 9.51 7.15 -21.29
C LEU A 170 10.85 6.42 -21.33
N GLU A 171 10.97 5.26 -20.69
CA GLU A 171 12.16 4.40 -20.75
C GLU A 171 12.45 3.94 -22.19
N ALA A 172 11.40 3.58 -22.96
CA ALA A 172 11.53 3.23 -24.36
C ALA A 172 11.98 4.41 -25.24
N LEU A 173 11.45 5.62 -25.00
CA LEU A 173 11.90 6.84 -25.69
C LEU A 173 13.38 7.14 -25.41
N ALA A 174 13.79 7.13 -24.14
CA ALA A 174 15.18 7.38 -23.75
C ALA A 174 16.15 6.37 -24.42
N GLY A 175 15.75 5.10 -24.51
CA GLY A 175 16.52 4.08 -25.23
C GLY A 175 16.71 4.38 -26.72
N THR A 176 15.72 4.99 -27.39
CA THR A 176 15.86 5.38 -28.81
C THR A 176 16.79 6.57 -29.02
N GLU A 177 16.76 7.56 -28.13
CA GLU A 177 17.62 8.74 -28.23
C GLU A 177 19.08 8.41 -27.94
N ALA A 178 19.34 7.49 -26.99
CA ALA A 178 20.67 6.98 -26.69
C ALA A 178 21.28 6.18 -27.86
N GLY A 179 20.48 5.41 -28.59
CA GLY A 179 20.92 4.65 -29.77
C GLY A 179 21.15 5.51 -31.03
N ALA A 180 20.50 6.67 -31.13
CA ALA A 180 20.59 7.55 -32.30
C ALA A 180 21.80 8.50 -32.30
N GLY A 181 22.69 8.43 -31.29
CA GLY A 181 23.93 9.22 -31.25
C GLY A 181 23.72 10.74 -31.24
N VAL A 182 22.52 11.23 -30.88
CA VAL A 182 22.21 12.66 -30.84
C VAL A 182 22.87 13.27 -29.61
N ALA A 183 24.15 13.62 -29.76
CA ALA A 183 24.92 14.43 -28.82
C ALA A 183 24.42 15.89 -28.89
N GLY A 184 23.25 16.17 -28.32
CA GLY A 184 22.55 17.43 -28.59
C GLY A 184 21.45 17.84 -27.60
N GLY A 185 21.73 17.81 -26.29
CA GLY A 185 21.21 18.81 -25.35
C GLY A 185 20.03 18.44 -24.44
N ALA A 186 20.31 18.52 -23.13
CA ALA A 186 19.43 18.51 -21.94
C ALA A 186 19.20 17.13 -21.28
N PRO A 187 19.09 17.10 -19.92
CA PRO A 187 19.74 16.09 -19.09
C PRO A 187 19.12 14.70 -19.22
N GLN A 188 20.00 13.74 -19.49
CA GLN A 188 19.77 12.32 -19.76
C GLN A 188 19.37 11.47 -18.53
N ASP A 189 19.25 12.03 -17.32
CA ASP A 189 19.04 11.23 -16.10
C ASP A 189 18.04 11.82 -15.10
N ALA A 190 17.24 12.79 -15.52
CA ALA A 190 16.20 13.35 -14.65
C ALA A 190 15.01 12.39 -14.54
N VAL A 191 15.20 11.28 -13.82
CA VAL A 191 14.11 10.44 -13.35
C VAL A 191 13.12 11.35 -12.64
N ASP A 192 11.89 11.44 -13.17
CA ASP A 192 10.88 12.28 -12.58
C ASP A 192 10.53 11.72 -11.19
N VAL A 193 11.13 12.33 -10.17
CA VAL A 193 10.97 11.97 -8.75
C VAL A 193 9.49 11.99 -8.38
N ARG A 194 8.70 12.84 -9.03
CA ARG A 194 7.25 12.90 -8.86
C ARG A 194 6.58 11.60 -9.28
N LEU A 195 6.94 11.07 -10.45
CA LEU A 195 6.37 9.82 -10.98
C LEU A 195 6.78 8.63 -10.13
N LEU A 196 8.02 8.61 -9.62
CA LEU A 196 8.47 7.59 -8.67
C LEU A 196 7.67 7.64 -7.37
N ALA A 197 7.59 8.81 -6.73
CA ALA A 197 6.85 8.99 -5.49
C ALA A 197 5.35 8.67 -5.65
N ALA A 198 4.75 9.04 -6.79
CA ALA A 198 3.39 8.66 -7.14
C ALA A 198 3.25 7.13 -7.30
N GLY A 199 4.22 6.48 -7.96
CA GLY A 199 4.23 5.03 -8.14
C GLY A 199 4.39 4.26 -6.82
N GLU A 200 5.23 4.75 -5.92
CA GLU A 200 5.40 4.20 -4.58
C GLU A 200 4.12 4.32 -3.76
N ALA A 201 3.46 5.48 -3.79
CA ALA A 201 2.17 5.67 -3.12
C ALA A 201 1.11 4.67 -3.66
N LEU A 202 1.03 4.47 -4.98
CA LEU A 202 0.09 3.50 -5.55
C LEU A 202 0.45 2.04 -5.27
N ASN A 203 1.74 1.72 -5.07
CA ASN A 203 2.14 0.39 -4.60
C ASN A 203 1.71 0.18 -3.15
N ARG A 204 1.96 1.15 -2.26
CA ARG A 204 1.48 1.10 -0.87
C ARG A 204 -0.04 0.97 -0.78
N HIS A 205 -0.79 1.71 -1.61
CA HIS A 205 -2.24 1.56 -1.73
C HIS A 205 -2.63 0.10 -2.05
N ARG A 206 -1.99 -0.51 -3.06
CA ARG A 206 -2.29 -1.89 -3.46
C ARG A 206 -1.95 -2.88 -2.34
N ASP A 207 -0.79 -2.74 -1.72
CA ASP A 207 -0.34 -3.69 -0.70
C ASP A 207 -1.20 -3.59 0.56
N ALA A 208 -1.57 -2.38 0.98
CA ALA A 208 -2.50 -2.16 2.09
C ALA A 208 -3.90 -2.68 1.79
N ALA A 209 -4.42 -2.48 0.57
CA ALA A 209 -5.72 -3.01 0.17
C ALA A 209 -5.75 -4.56 0.19
N GLU A 210 -4.69 -5.20 -0.29
CA GLU A 210 -4.56 -6.67 -0.24
C GLU A 210 -4.37 -7.19 1.20
N ALA A 211 -3.60 -6.49 2.03
CA ALA A 211 -3.42 -6.82 3.44
C ALA A 211 -4.75 -6.70 4.21
N ALA A 212 -5.53 -5.64 3.97
CA ALA A 212 -6.86 -5.46 4.53
C ALA A 212 -7.81 -6.60 4.14
N ALA A 213 -7.79 -7.01 2.86
CA ALA A 213 -8.59 -8.12 2.36
C ALA A 213 -8.16 -9.46 2.99
N ALA A 214 -6.86 -9.70 3.15
CA ALA A 214 -6.33 -10.90 3.81
C ALA A 214 -6.75 -10.95 5.29
N ALA A 215 -6.68 -9.84 6.02
CA ALA A 215 -7.14 -9.74 7.40
C ALA A 215 -8.65 -10.03 7.53
N ALA A 216 -9.47 -9.42 6.65
CA ALA A 216 -10.91 -9.66 6.61
C ALA A 216 -11.25 -11.13 6.28
N GLN A 217 -10.54 -11.74 5.33
CA GLN A 217 -10.73 -13.14 4.98
C GLN A 217 -10.32 -14.06 6.13
N ALA A 218 -9.20 -13.77 6.81
CA ALA A 218 -8.76 -14.52 7.99
C ALA A 218 -9.78 -14.44 9.14
N ALA A 219 -10.44 -13.28 9.33
CA ALA A 219 -11.49 -13.10 10.33
C ALA A 219 -12.73 -13.97 10.08
N ARG A 220 -12.94 -14.45 8.84
CA ARG A 220 -14.02 -15.39 8.47
C ARG A 220 -13.65 -16.86 8.75
N THR A 221 -12.47 -17.14 9.31
CA THR A 221 -12.05 -18.51 9.64
C THR A 221 -12.98 -19.10 10.73
N PRO A 222 -13.53 -20.30 10.54
CA PRO A 222 -14.43 -20.91 11.52
C PRO A 222 -13.68 -21.19 12.83
N ARG A 223 -14.39 -21.07 13.97
CA ARG A 223 -13.91 -21.42 15.32
C ARG A 223 -12.69 -20.61 15.82
N ILE A 224 -12.47 -19.40 15.32
CA ILE A 224 -11.49 -18.48 15.93
C ILE A 224 -12.05 -17.86 17.23
N ALA A 225 -11.16 -17.51 18.17
CA ALA A 225 -11.57 -16.86 19.41
C ALA A 225 -12.02 -15.40 19.16
N PRO A 226 -12.98 -14.86 19.93
CA PRO A 226 -13.43 -13.47 19.77
C PRO A 226 -12.31 -12.43 19.84
N ALA A 227 -11.33 -12.61 20.75
CA ALA A 227 -10.16 -11.72 20.86
C ALA A 227 -9.28 -11.74 19.59
N THR A 228 -9.20 -12.87 18.90
CA THR A 228 -8.48 -13.01 17.63
C THR A 228 -9.24 -12.32 16.50
N ALA A 229 -10.58 -12.50 16.43
CA ALA A 229 -11.42 -11.79 15.46
C ALA A 229 -11.34 -10.26 15.64
N TYR A 230 -11.34 -9.79 16.89
CA TYR A 230 -11.15 -8.36 17.21
C TYR A 230 -9.80 -7.85 16.71
N ALA A 231 -8.70 -8.57 16.99
CA ALA A 231 -7.37 -8.18 16.53
C ALA A 231 -7.28 -8.11 15.00
N LEU A 232 -7.91 -9.05 14.28
CA LEU A 232 -7.99 -9.03 12.82
C LEU A 232 -8.85 -7.87 12.29
N GLY A 233 -9.91 -7.51 13.00
CA GLY A 233 -10.72 -6.32 12.69
C GLY A 233 -9.95 -5.01 12.84
N VAL A 234 -9.16 -4.88 13.92
CA VAL A 234 -8.27 -3.72 14.12
C VAL A 234 -7.20 -3.65 13.02
N LEU A 235 -6.57 -4.79 12.67
CA LEU A 235 -5.61 -4.85 11.57
C LEU A 235 -6.25 -4.47 10.23
N HIS A 236 -7.45 -4.96 9.94
CA HIS A 236 -8.18 -4.58 8.73
C HIS A 236 -8.41 -3.06 8.68
N ALA A 237 -8.90 -2.45 9.78
CA ALA A 237 -9.13 -1.02 9.87
C ALA A 237 -7.84 -0.20 9.68
N ASP A 238 -6.74 -0.62 10.31
CA ASP A 238 -5.42 -0.01 10.15
C ASP A 238 -4.96 -0.01 8.69
N GLN A 239 -5.09 -1.15 8.01
CA GLN A 239 -4.75 -1.25 6.59
C GLN A 239 -5.69 -0.43 5.69
N ARG A 240 -6.97 -0.25 6.06
CA ARG A 240 -7.86 0.69 5.36
C ARG A 240 -7.43 2.15 5.55
N HIS A 241 -6.90 2.52 6.71
CA HIS A 241 -6.31 3.85 6.90
C HIS A 241 -5.04 4.04 6.06
N GLU A 242 -4.18 3.03 5.96
CA GLU A 242 -3.00 3.08 5.08
C GLU A 242 -3.38 3.23 3.59
N VAL A 243 -4.51 2.64 3.16
CA VAL A 243 -5.07 2.87 1.82
C VAL A 243 -5.40 4.34 1.61
N GLU A 244 -6.11 4.99 2.53
CA GLU A 244 -6.45 6.42 2.41
C GLU A 244 -5.20 7.31 2.52
N ALA A 245 -4.26 6.98 3.41
CA ALA A 245 -2.99 7.69 3.53
C ALA A 245 -2.16 7.60 2.23
N ALA A 246 -2.18 6.46 1.54
CA ALA A 246 -1.55 6.28 0.25
C ALA A 246 -2.24 7.09 -0.86
N ARG A 247 -3.57 7.19 -0.86
CA ARG A 247 -4.33 8.05 -1.80
C ARG A 247 -3.98 9.53 -1.61
N TYR A 248 -3.92 9.98 -0.35
CA TYR A 248 -3.49 11.33 -0.01
C TYR A 248 -2.05 11.59 -0.46
N ALA A 249 -1.12 10.66 -0.19
CA ALA A 249 0.27 10.78 -0.60
C ALA A 249 0.41 10.86 -2.13
N PHE A 250 -0.35 10.06 -2.88
CA PHE A 250 -0.40 10.13 -4.34
C PHE A 250 -0.91 11.49 -4.83
N GLN A 251 -2.01 12.00 -4.27
CA GLN A 251 -2.55 13.31 -4.65
C GLN A 251 -1.53 14.43 -4.39
N HIS A 252 -0.82 14.35 -3.28
CA HIS A 252 0.18 15.34 -2.90
C HIS A 252 1.44 15.27 -3.79
N SER A 253 1.90 14.08 -4.18
CA SER A 253 2.99 13.95 -5.15
C SER A 253 2.54 14.38 -6.55
N TRP A 254 1.35 13.99 -7.00
CA TRP A 254 0.84 14.30 -8.33
C TRP A 254 0.63 15.80 -8.59
N ARG A 255 0.24 16.57 -7.56
CA ARG A 255 0.03 18.03 -7.65
C ARG A 255 1.33 18.84 -7.61
N LYS A 256 2.44 18.26 -7.15
CA LYS A 256 3.72 18.97 -7.11
C LYS A 256 4.22 19.18 -8.54
N GLU A 257 4.88 20.31 -8.74
CA GLU A 257 5.57 20.59 -9.99
C GLU A 257 6.69 19.54 -10.18
N PRO A 258 6.90 18.99 -11.39
CA PRO A 258 7.89 17.95 -11.61
C PRO A 258 9.30 18.49 -11.32
N ILE A 259 9.90 18.02 -10.23
CA ILE A 259 11.29 18.32 -9.89
C ILE A 259 12.16 17.33 -10.65
N ARG A 260 12.85 17.82 -11.67
CA ARG A 260 13.88 17.07 -12.39
C ARG A 260 15.19 17.19 -11.62
N LEU A 261 15.69 16.07 -11.10
CA LEU A 261 17.03 16.03 -10.52
C LEU A 261 18.07 16.08 -11.65
N PRO A 262 19.16 16.86 -11.48
CA PRO A 262 20.18 17.05 -12.51
C PRO A 262 20.98 15.78 -12.80
#